data_AF-A0AAE0C5F7-F1
#
_entry.id   AF-A0AAE0C5F7-F1
#
_cell.length_a   1.000
_cell.length_b   1.000
_cell.length_c   1.000
_cell.angle_alpha   90.00
_cell.angle_beta   90.00
_cell.angle_gamma   90.00
#
_symmetry.space_group_name_H-M   'P 1'
#
loop_
_entity.id
_entity.type
_entity.pdbx_description
1 polymer ?
#
loop_
_entity_poly.entity_id
_entity_poly.type
_entity_poly.pdbx_seq_one_letter_code
_entity_poly.pdbx_strand_id
1 'polypeptide(L)'
;MFGLLKHAVDIVAPTGDGEGEQQEDPVAQQLREIRRIPALHTEGSPEVRAKDLTIPEPMPAAGSYSPVVVIGDMCFVSGQTPWDGEKILKGKVSPTAGEEGTPEDYVNEEAAVQAARQVGLNMLATLKKHLGSLDTVCRVVKVTGFVNSTSDFENHPKVLNGFSDLMIEVFGDAGKAARSAVGMGSLPFNMTVEVEAIFQLCR
;
A
#
# COMPACT_ATOMS: atom_id res chain seq x y z
N MET A 1 73.23 -34.21 -22.48
CA MET A 1 72.69 -35.55 -22.14
C MET A 1 71.25 -35.32 -21.68
N PHE A 2 70.27 -35.89 -22.39
CA PHE A 2 68.82 -35.95 -22.11
C PHE A 2 68.06 -34.59 -22.10
N GLY A 3 67.10 -34.28 -22.97
CA GLY A 3 66.33 -35.09 -23.92
C GLY A 3 65.00 -35.58 -23.34
N LEU A 4 63.89 -35.20 -23.99
CA LEU A 4 62.50 -35.68 -23.85
C LEU A 4 61.73 -35.20 -22.59
N LEU A 5 60.48 -34.74 -22.63
CA LEU A 5 59.36 -35.12 -23.50
C LEU A 5 58.36 -33.94 -23.63
N LYS A 6 57.99 -33.58 -24.87
CA LYS A 6 56.80 -32.76 -25.18
C LYS A 6 55.57 -33.66 -25.06
N HIS A 7 54.56 -33.28 -24.29
CA HIS A 7 53.20 -33.75 -24.51
C HIS A 7 52.32 -32.52 -24.74
N ALA A 8 52.04 -32.27 -26.01
CA ALA A 8 50.96 -31.40 -26.43
C ALA A 8 49.65 -32.11 -26.08
N VAL A 9 48.82 -31.46 -25.27
CA VAL A 9 47.40 -31.80 -25.17
C VAL A 9 46.71 -30.71 -25.99
N ASP A 10 46.38 -31.05 -27.23
CA ASP A 10 45.43 -30.27 -28.03
C ASP A 10 44.07 -30.36 -27.34
N ILE A 11 43.77 -29.38 -26.49
CA ILE A 11 42.39 -29.16 -26.02
C ILE A 11 41.67 -28.50 -27.17
N VAL A 12 41.02 -29.34 -27.98
CA VAL A 12 39.99 -28.95 -28.93
C VAL A 12 39.00 -28.03 -28.21
N ALA A 13 38.88 -26.79 -28.67
CA ALA A 13 37.86 -25.87 -28.19
C ALA A 13 36.49 -26.52 -28.43
N PRO A 14 35.57 -26.55 -27.45
CA PRO A 14 34.21 -26.95 -27.73
C PRO A 14 33.58 -25.87 -28.60
N THR A 15 33.53 -26.10 -29.91
CA THR A 15 32.55 -25.48 -30.80
C THR A 15 31.21 -26.11 -30.47
N GLY A 16 30.52 -25.51 -29.50
CA GLY A 16 29.16 -25.84 -29.13
C GLY A 16 28.35 -24.57 -29.15
N ASP A 17 27.83 -24.23 -30.33
CA ASP A 17 26.70 -23.32 -30.50
C ASP A 17 25.49 -24.03 -29.87
N GLY A 18 25.40 -23.91 -28.55
CA GLY A 18 24.29 -24.35 -27.74
C GLY A 18 23.82 -23.17 -26.93
N GLU A 19 23.14 -22.24 -27.58
CA GLU A 19 22.24 -21.30 -26.89
C GLU A 19 21.08 -22.12 -26.32
N GLY A 20 21.36 -22.94 -25.30
CA GLY A 20 20.35 -23.40 -24.39
C GLY A 20 19.88 -22.16 -23.64
N GLU A 21 18.61 -21.81 -23.78
CA GLU A 21 17.94 -20.85 -22.91
C GLU A 21 18.28 -21.23 -21.46
N GLN A 22 19.24 -20.51 -20.86
CA GLN A 22 19.54 -20.70 -19.45
C GLN A 22 18.32 -20.21 -18.71
N GLN A 23 17.51 -21.17 -18.24
CA GLN A 23 16.34 -20.90 -17.44
C GLN A 23 16.76 -20.00 -16.28
N GLU A 24 16.21 -18.79 -16.24
CA GLU A 24 16.61 -17.78 -15.28
C GLU A 24 16.45 -18.30 -13.85
N ASP A 25 17.40 -17.99 -12.97
CA ASP A 25 17.28 -18.31 -11.54
C ASP A 25 15.93 -17.78 -11.00
N PRO A 26 15.05 -18.65 -10.48
CA PRO A 26 13.73 -18.26 -10.00
C PRO A 26 13.77 -17.15 -8.94
N VAL A 27 14.82 -17.10 -8.12
CA VAL A 27 15.00 -16.04 -7.11
C VAL A 27 15.35 -14.71 -7.79
N ALA A 28 16.18 -14.73 -8.83
CA ALA A 28 16.50 -13.54 -9.60
C ALA A 28 15.25 -13.00 -10.34
N GLN A 29 14.43 -13.88 -10.91
CA GLN A 29 13.15 -13.50 -11.52
C GLN A 29 12.21 -12.85 -10.49
N GLN A 30 12.02 -13.48 -9.34
CA GLN A 30 11.19 -12.94 -8.26
C GLN A 30 11.71 -11.59 -7.75
N LEU A 31 13.03 -11.45 -7.58
CA LEU A 31 13.63 -10.18 -7.17
C LEU A 31 13.43 -9.08 -8.21
N ARG A 32 13.51 -9.41 -9.51
CA ARG A 32 13.17 -8.46 -10.58
C ARG A 32 11.72 -8.04 -10.50
N GLU A 33 10.79 -8.97 -10.27
CA GLU A 33 9.36 -8.67 -10.12
C GLU A 33 9.07 -7.79 -8.90
N ILE A 34 9.66 -8.07 -7.74
CA ILE A 34 9.50 -7.25 -6.51
C ILE A 34 10.10 -5.85 -6.70
N ARG A 35 11.26 -5.76 -7.35
CA ARG A 35 11.94 -4.48 -7.63
C ARG A 35 11.34 -3.72 -8.79
N ARG A 36 10.48 -4.34 -9.60
CA ARG A 36 9.83 -3.70 -10.73
C ARG A 36 9.01 -2.53 -10.20
N ILE A 37 9.36 -1.35 -10.67
CA ILE A 37 8.47 -0.18 -10.62
C ILE A 37 7.61 -0.31 -11.88
N PRO A 38 6.28 -0.45 -11.77
CA PRO A 38 5.41 -0.44 -12.93
C PRO A 38 5.70 0.79 -13.79
N ALA A 39 5.60 0.65 -15.11
CA ALA A 39 5.72 1.80 -15.99
C ALA A 39 4.63 2.82 -15.59
N LEU A 40 5.01 4.09 -15.49
CA LEU A 40 4.17 5.13 -14.91
C LEU A 40 2.82 5.17 -15.60
N HIS A 41 1.76 4.86 -14.85
CA HIS A 41 0.38 5.16 -15.24
C HIS A 41 0.02 4.67 -16.65
N THR A 42 0.54 3.51 -17.06
CA THR A 42 0.30 2.94 -18.41
C THR A 42 -1.17 2.65 -18.69
N GLU A 43 -1.98 2.54 -17.63
CA GLU A 43 -3.43 2.35 -17.68
C GLU A 43 -4.20 3.68 -17.55
N GLY A 44 -3.52 4.81 -17.70
CA GLY A 44 -4.07 6.18 -17.59
C GLY A 44 -3.64 6.92 -16.33
N SER A 45 -3.91 8.22 -16.28
CA SER A 45 -3.56 9.11 -15.16
C SER A 45 -4.36 8.77 -13.89
N PRO A 46 -3.71 8.63 -12.71
CA PRO A 46 -4.38 8.57 -11.41
C PRO A 46 -5.30 9.75 -11.16
N GLU A 47 -4.88 10.96 -11.56
CA GLU A 47 -5.71 12.16 -11.41
C GLU A 47 -7.03 12.01 -12.18
N VAL A 48 -6.97 11.46 -13.40
CA VAL A 48 -8.16 11.17 -14.21
C VAL A 48 -9.02 10.06 -13.60
N ARG A 49 -8.43 8.97 -13.10
CA ARG A 49 -9.21 7.90 -12.44
C ARG A 49 -9.89 8.38 -11.17
N ALA A 50 -9.26 9.30 -10.44
CA ALA A 50 -9.79 9.86 -9.22
C ALA A 50 -10.84 10.96 -9.43
N LYS A 51 -11.08 11.42 -10.67
CA LYS A 51 -11.94 12.59 -10.94
C LYS A 51 -13.39 12.42 -10.49
N ASP A 52 -13.90 11.19 -10.54
CA ASP A 52 -15.29 10.86 -10.24
C ASP A 52 -15.46 10.44 -8.76
N LEU A 53 -14.36 10.42 -7.99
CA LEU A 53 -14.38 10.16 -6.56
C LEU A 53 -14.73 11.43 -5.79
N THR A 54 -15.57 11.29 -4.77
CA THR A 54 -15.81 12.35 -3.80
C THR A 54 -14.62 12.44 -2.83
N ILE A 55 -13.57 13.13 -3.25
CA ILE A 55 -12.40 13.41 -2.40
C ILE A 55 -12.75 14.61 -1.50
N PRO A 56 -12.74 14.46 -0.17
CA PRO A 56 -13.05 15.56 0.75
C PRO A 56 -11.90 16.58 0.81
N GLU A 57 -12.18 17.73 1.42
CA GLU A 57 -11.12 18.66 1.80
C GLU A 57 -10.22 18.03 2.88
N PRO A 58 -8.88 18.09 2.72
CA PRO A 58 -7.95 17.46 3.65
C PRO A 58 -7.95 18.17 5.00
N MET A 59 -8.09 17.40 6.07
CA MET A 59 -8.03 17.94 7.43
C MET A 59 -6.65 18.53 7.74
N PRO A 60 -6.58 19.63 8.52
CA PRO A 60 -5.31 20.12 9.06
C PRO A 60 -4.73 19.13 10.07
N ALA A 61 -3.42 19.22 10.30
CA ALA A 61 -2.76 18.45 11.36
C ALA A 61 -3.39 18.74 12.73
N ALA A 62 -3.67 17.69 13.50
CA ALA A 62 -4.30 17.81 14.82
C ALA A 62 -3.30 18.04 15.97
N GLY A 63 -2.02 18.28 15.65
CA GLY A 63 -0.95 18.41 16.64
C GLY A 63 0.39 18.78 16.03
N SER A 64 1.47 18.61 16.79
CA SER A 64 2.84 18.98 16.41
C SER A 64 3.54 17.90 15.57
N TYR A 65 3.02 17.64 14.37
CA TYR A 65 3.59 16.69 13.40
C TYR A 65 3.34 17.15 11.95
N SER A 66 4.06 16.59 10.98
CA SER A 66 3.84 16.86 9.56
C SER A 66 2.87 15.84 8.96
N PRO A 67 1.84 16.26 8.20
CA PRO A 67 0.98 15.33 7.46
C PRO A 67 1.75 14.50 6.44
N VAL A 68 2.79 15.10 5.83
CA VAL A 68 3.62 14.49 4.79
C VAL A 68 5.09 14.85 5.03
N VAL A 69 5.98 13.87 4.89
CA VAL A 69 7.44 14.08 4.84
C VAL A 69 7.99 13.39 3.61
N VAL A 70 8.84 14.07 2.84
CA VAL A 70 9.49 13.52 1.64
C VAL A 70 11.00 13.45 1.85
N ILE A 71 11.59 12.28 1.59
CA ILE A 71 13.04 12.04 1.61
C ILE A 71 13.42 11.29 0.34
N GLY A 72 14.20 11.93 -0.54
CA GLY A 72 14.49 11.36 -1.86
C GLY A 72 13.20 11.22 -2.66
N ASP A 73 12.91 10.00 -3.13
CA ASP A 73 11.67 9.64 -3.81
C ASP A 73 10.63 8.97 -2.88
N MET A 74 10.87 8.95 -1.57
CA MET A 74 9.97 8.34 -0.59
C MET A 74 9.11 9.38 0.09
N CYS A 75 7.79 9.21 0.02
CA CYS A 75 6.78 10.06 0.64
C CYS A 75 6.11 9.30 1.80
N PHE A 76 6.27 9.81 3.00
CA PHE A 76 5.69 9.26 4.23
C PHE A 76 4.47 10.08 4.59
N VAL A 77 3.30 9.44 4.67
CA VAL A 77 2.03 10.09 5.01
C VAL A 77 1.59 9.62 6.39
N SER A 78 1.39 10.59 7.28
CA SER A 78 0.88 10.34 8.64
C SER A 78 -0.52 9.74 8.62
N GLY A 79 -0.90 9.12 9.75
CA GLY A 79 -2.21 8.51 9.95
C GLY A 79 -3.38 9.37 9.48
N GLN A 80 -4.21 8.78 8.63
CA GLN A 80 -5.44 9.37 8.10
C GLN A 80 -6.65 8.72 8.78
N THR A 81 -7.72 9.50 8.92
CA THR A 81 -8.92 9.14 9.70
C THR A 81 -10.14 8.99 8.78
N PRO A 82 -11.26 8.37 9.20
CA PRO A 82 -12.44 8.16 8.38
C PRO A 82 -13.37 9.39 8.47
N TRP A 83 -12.82 10.56 8.14
CA TRP A 83 -13.56 11.83 8.05
C TRP A 83 -14.32 11.91 6.73
N ASP A 84 -15.63 12.10 6.76
CA ASP A 84 -16.50 12.17 5.57
C ASP A 84 -16.81 13.60 5.09
N GLY A 85 -16.25 14.62 5.75
CA GLY A 85 -16.58 16.03 5.52
C GLY A 85 -17.46 16.64 6.61
N GLU A 86 -18.12 15.80 7.42
CA GLU A 86 -19.00 16.22 8.51
C GLU A 86 -18.62 15.59 9.85
N LYS A 87 -18.28 14.31 9.85
CA LYS A 87 -17.96 13.53 11.06
C LYS A 87 -16.88 12.48 10.81
N ILE A 88 -16.31 12.03 11.92
CA ILE A 88 -15.44 10.85 11.96
C ILE A 88 -16.31 9.68 12.42
N LEU A 89 -16.28 8.55 11.71
CA LEU A 89 -16.88 7.32 12.23
C LEU A 89 -16.11 6.87 13.48
N LYS A 90 -16.83 6.74 14.58
CA LYS A 90 -16.31 6.34 15.89
C LYS A 90 -16.87 4.99 16.28
N GLY A 91 -16.13 4.31 17.15
CA GLY A 91 -16.55 3.06 17.74
C GLY A 91 -15.63 1.89 17.44
N LYS A 92 -15.91 0.77 18.11
CA LYS A 92 -15.15 -0.48 18.00
C LYS A 92 -15.78 -1.41 16.99
N VAL A 93 -15.00 -1.95 16.08
CA VAL A 93 -15.45 -3.05 15.22
C VAL A 93 -15.65 -4.29 16.07
N SER A 94 -16.85 -4.86 16.01
CA SER A 94 -17.24 -6.04 16.79
C SER A 94 -18.03 -7.03 15.92
N PRO A 95 -17.84 -8.35 16.07
CA PRO A 95 -18.68 -9.34 15.39
C PRO A 95 -20.14 -9.29 15.84
N THR A 96 -20.42 -8.76 17.03
CA THR A 96 -21.77 -8.68 17.62
C THR A 96 -22.45 -7.32 17.40
N ALA A 97 -21.84 -6.40 16.65
CA ALA A 97 -22.39 -5.06 16.45
C ALA A 97 -23.83 -5.09 15.89
N GLY A 98 -24.77 -4.49 16.63
CA GLY A 98 -26.18 -4.45 16.25
C GLY A 98 -27.03 -5.60 16.83
N GLU A 99 -26.43 -6.54 17.55
CA GLU A 99 -27.15 -7.53 18.34
C GLU A 99 -27.77 -6.89 19.61
N GLU A 100 -28.86 -7.47 20.10
CA GLU A 100 -29.53 -6.99 21.32
C GLU A 100 -28.57 -7.03 22.52
N GLY A 101 -28.48 -5.91 23.26
CA GLY A 101 -27.63 -5.79 24.44
C GLY A 101 -26.17 -5.47 24.16
N THR A 102 -25.78 -5.23 22.90
CA THR A 102 -24.42 -4.77 22.56
C THR A 102 -24.27 -3.25 22.68
N PRO A 103 -23.05 -2.74 22.96
CA PRO A 103 -22.80 -1.30 23.02
C PRO A 103 -23.18 -0.57 21.73
N GLU A 104 -23.82 0.58 21.85
CA GLU A 104 -24.26 1.39 20.69
C GLU A 104 -23.10 1.90 19.84
N ASP A 105 -21.90 2.02 20.42
CA ASP A 105 -20.69 2.43 19.71
C ASP A 105 -19.97 1.25 19.04
N TYR A 106 -20.57 0.05 19.00
CA TYR A 106 -20.04 -1.03 18.18
C TYR A 106 -20.39 -0.82 16.71
N VAL A 107 -19.38 -1.02 15.87
CA VAL A 107 -19.42 -0.83 14.43
C VAL A 107 -19.36 -2.20 13.77
N ASN A 108 -20.25 -2.46 12.82
CA ASN A 108 -20.19 -3.71 12.06
C ASN A 108 -19.04 -3.68 11.01
N GLU A 109 -18.65 -4.86 10.54
CA GLU A 109 -17.54 -5.01 9.59
C GLU A 109 -17.73 -4.21 8.29
N GLU A 110 -18.94 -4.17 7.75
CA GLU A 110 -19.23 -3.46 6.49
C GLU A 110 -19.02 -1.95 6.64
N ALA A 111 -19.53 -1.35 7.71
CA ALA A 111 -19.30 0.06 8.03
C ALA A 111 -17.81 0.35 8.25
N ALA A 112 -17.06 -0.58 8.84
CA ALA A 112 -15.62 -0.45 9.00
C ALA A 112 -14.86 -0.53 7.65
N VAL A 113 -15.30 -1.38 6.72
CA VAL A 113 -14.76 -1.41 5.34
C VAL A 113 -14.97 -0.06 4.65
N GLN A 114 -16.17 0.51 4.75
CA GLN A 114 -16.45 1.84 4.20
C GLN A 114 -15.62 2.93 4.89
N ALA A 115 -15.42 2.84 6.20
CA ALA A 115 -14.54 3.74 6.93
C ALA A 115 -13.08 3.65 6.44
N ALA A 116 -12.56 2.44 6.17
CA ALA A 116 -11.23 2.26 5.60
C ALA A 116 -11.13 2.86 4.18
N ARG A 117 -12.19 2.74 3.36
CA ARG A 117 -12.26 3.43 2.06
C ARG A 117 -12.25 4.95 2.24
N GLN A 118 -12.99 5.47 3.21
CA GLN A 118 -13.01 6.90 3.53
C GLN A 118 -11.63 7.41 3.97
N VAL A 119 -10.91 6.64 4.78
CA VAL A 119 -9.51 6.93 5.13
C VAL A 119 -8.65 7.05 3.86
N GLY A 120 -8.86 6.18 2.88
CA GLY A 120 -8.18 6.26 1.60
C GLY A 120 -8.53 7.51 0.79
N LEU A 121 -9.78 7.98 0.80
CA LEU A 121 -10.16 9.26 0.18
C LEU A 121 -9.45 10.44 0.84
N ASN A 122 -9.37 10.46 2.17
CA ASN A 122 -8.61 11.47 2.93
C ASN A 122 -7.10 11.43 2.64
N MET A 123 -6.55 10.23 2.43
CA MET A 123 -5.16 10.03 2.00
C MET A 123 -4.92 10.67 0.62
N LEU A 124 -5.81 10.44 -0.34
CA LEU A 124 -5.73 11.05 -1.67
C LEU A 124 -5.84 12.59 -1.59
N ALA A 125 -6.74 13.11 -0.75
CA ALA A 125 -6.85 14.54 -0.50
C ALA A 125 -5.54 15.15 0.03
N THR A 126 -4.93 14.47 1.00
CA THR A 126 -3.63 14.87 1.58
C THR A 126 -2.52 14.84 0.53
N LEU A 127 -2.44 13.77 -0.27
CA LEU A 127 -1.48 13.68 -1.37
C LEU A 127 -1.65 14.81 -2.38
N LYS A 128 -2.88 15.10 -2.83
CA LYS A 128 -3.17 16.19 -3.77
C LYS A 128 -2.75 17.54 -3.21
N LYS A 129 -3.08 17.82 -1.94
CA LYS A 129 -2.70 19.08 -1.28
C LYS A 129 -1.19 19.28 -1.19
N HIS A 130 -0.44 18.22 -0.89
CA HIS A 130 1.00 18.33 -0.63
C HIS A 130 1.88 18.08 -1.85
N LEU A 131 1.40 17.33 -2.86
CA LEU A 131 2.15 16.97 -4.07
C LEU A 131 1.60 17.64 -5.34
N GLY A 132 0.44 18.29 -5.27
CA GLY A 132 -0.22 18.98 -6.37
C GLY A 132 -1.00 18.07 -7.33
N SER A 133 -0.54 16.84 -7.57
CA SER A 133 -1.22 15.87 -8.43
C SER A 133 -0.96 14.43 -7.97
N LEU A 134 -1.97 13.56 -8.11
CA LEU A 134 -1.80 12.12 -7.88
C LEU A 134 -0.90 11.46 -8.93
N ASP A 135 -0.70 12.09 -10.10
CA ASP A 135 0.20 11.58 -11.14
C ASP A 135 1.67 11.53 -10.67
N THR A 136 2.01 12.29 -9.64
CA THR A 136 3.35 12.30 -9.02
C THR A 136 3.66 11.01 -8.25
N VAL A 137 2.65 10.21 -7.91
CA VAL A 137 2.83 8.96 -7.17
C VAL A 137 3.15 7.83 -8.14
N CYS A 138 4.28 7.17 -7.91
CA CYS A 138 4.74 6.04 -8.71
C CYS A 138 4.16 4.70 -8.23
N ARG A 139 4.12 4.51 -6.91
CA ARG A 139 3.50 3.33 -6.29
C ARG A 139 3.18 3.56 -4.82
N VAL A 140 2.26 2.77 -4.31
CA VAL A 140 2.05 2.60 -2.87
C VAL A 140 3.02 1.52 -2.40
N VAL A 141 3.95 1.87 -1.51
CA VAL A 141 5.03 0.98 -1.06
C VAL A 141 4.57 0.13 0.11
N LYS A 142 4.03 0.78 1.15
CA LYS A 142 3.59 0.13 2.39
C LYS A 142 2.34 0.80 2.93
N VAL A 143 1.43 0.00 3.44
CA VAL A 143 0.23 0.43 4.17
C VAL A 143 0.22 -0.23 5.55
N THR A 144 -0.02 0.55 6.59
CA THR A 144 -0.29 0.05 7.94
C THR A 144 -1.67 0.52 8.35
N GLY A 145 -2.60 -0.44 8.51
CA GLY A 145 -3.97 -0.15 8.93
C GLY A 145 -4.22 -0.60 10.36
N PHE A 146 -4.81 0.31 11.13
CA PHE A 146 -5.16 0.15 12.53
C PHE A 146 -6.67 0.15 12.66
N VAL A 147 -7.24 -0.92 13.21
CA VAL A 147 -8.70 -1.09 13.34
C VAL A 147 -9.06 -1.12 14.82
N ASN A 148 -9.74 -0.08 15.31
CA ASN A 148 -10.26 -0.06 16.68
C ASN A 148 -11.31 -1.17 16.80
N SER A 149 -11.00 -2.22 17.54
CA SER A 149 -11.83 -3.43 17.56
C SER A 149 -11.96 -4.00 18.96
N THR A 150 -12.94 -4.87 19.13
CA THR A 150 -13.02 -5.79 20.27
C THR A 150 -11.97 -6.89 20.12
N SER A 151 -11.59 -7.54 21.22
CA SER A 151 -10.52 -8.54 21.23
C SER A 151 -10.86 -9.83 20.47
N ASP A 152 -12.13 -10.07 20.21
CA ASP A 152 -12.69 -11.23 19.50
C ASP A 152 -12.93 -10.97 18.00
N PHE A 153 -12.68 -9.76 17.51
CA PHE A 153 -12.75 -9.46 16.07
C PHE A 153 -11.43 -9.84 15.37
N GLU A 154 -11.51 -10.68 14.33
CA GLU A 154 -10.33 -11.23 13.64
C GLU A 154 -10.23 -10.82 12.15
N ASN A 155 -11.23 -10.12 11.62
CA ASN A 155 -11.33 -9.78 10.19
C ASN A 155 -10.69 -8.42 9.84
N HIS A 156 -9.64 -7.98 10.55
CA HIS A 156 -8.95 -6.72 10.24
C HIS A 156 -8.46 -6.64 8.77
N PRO A 157 -7.95 -7.72 8.14
CA PRO A 157 -7.58 -7.68 6.73
C PRO A 157 -8.75 -7.36 5.79
N LYS A 158 -9.97 -7.80 6.13
CA LYS A 158 -11.18 -7.53 5.35
C LYS A 158 -11.58 -6.06 5.44
N VAL A 159 -11.54 -5.48 6.65
CA VAL A 159 -11.73 -4.04 6.87
C VAL A 159 -10.77 -3.22 6.01
N LEU A 160 -9.48 -3.54 6.06
CA LEU A 160 -8.46 -2.78 5.35
C LEU A 160 -8.52 -2.91 3.82
N ASN A 161 -9.29 -3.88 3.29
CA ASN A 161 -9.53 -3.95 1.84
C ASN A 161 -10.25 -2.72 1.31
N GLY A 162 -11.11 -2.06 2.10
CA GLY A 162 -11.74 -0.80 1.67
C GLY A 162 -10.71 0.28 1.28
N PHE A 163 -9.60 0.35 2.01
CA PHE A 163 -8.46 1.22 1.68
C PHE A 163 -7.68 0.69 0.46
N SER A 164 -7.30 -0.60 0.49
CA SER A 164 -6.43 -1.18 -0.54
C SER A 164 -7.09 -1.20 -1.93
N ASP A 165 -8.38 -1.52 -1.99
CA ASP A 165 -9.14 -1.59 -3.24
C ASP A 165 -9.25 -0.20 -3.86
N LEU A 166 -9.41 0.86 -3.06
CA LEU A 166 -9.37 2.24 -3.53
C LEU A 166 -7.99 2.64 -4.09
N MET A 167 -6.91 2.25 -3.42
CA MET A 167 -5.56 2.53 -3.93
C MET A 167 -5.31 1.81 -5.26
N ILE A 168 -5.83 0.59 -5.43
CA ILE A 168 -5.76 -0.15 -6.70
C ILE A 168 -6.66 0.51 -7.77
N GLU A 169 -7.85 0.96 -7.41
CA GLU A 169 -8.74 1.72 -8.29
C GLU A 169 -8.05 2.98 -8.86
N VAL A 170 -7.27 3.69 -8.03
CA VAL A 170 -6.61 4.94 -8.42
C VAL A 170 -5.24 4.72 -9.08
N PHE A 171 -4.43 3.78 -8.61
CA PHE A 171 -3.05 3.59 -9.06
C PHE A 171 -2.83 2.30 -9.88
N GLY A 172 -3.87 1.50 -10.13
CA GLY A 172 -3.76 0.22 -10.84
C GLY A 172 -2.89 -0.78 -10.08
N ASP A 173 -2.05 -1.52 -10.80
CA ASP A 173 -1.10 -2.46 -10.19
C ASP A 173 -0.13 -1.79 -9.20
N ALA A 174 0.23 -0.53 -9.44
CA ALA A 174 1.06 0.26 -8.54
C ALA A 174 0.37 0.62 -7.20
N GLY A 175 -0.96 0.40 -7.10
CA GLY A 175 -1.73 0.50 -5.86
C GLY A 175 -1.53 -0.69 -4.90
N LYS A 176 -0.96 -1.81 -5.36
CA LYS A 176 -0.75 -3.02 -4.55
C LYS A 176 0.47 -2.87 -3.64
N ALA A 177 0.22 -2.42 -2.42
CA ALA A 177 1.25 -2.22 -1.40
C ALA A 177 1.55 -3.50 -0.60
N ALA A 178 2.75 -3.57 -0.02
CA ALA A 178 2.94 -4.38 1.18
C ALA A 178 2.01 -3.86 2.28
N ARG A 179 1.49 -4.74 3.15
CA ARG A 179 0.43 -4.34 4.10
C ARG A 179 0.53 -5.01 5.45
N SER A 180 0.09 -4.31 6.49
CA SER A 180 -0.24 -4.85 7.81
C SER A 180 -1.63 -4.35 8.20
N ALA A 181 -2.49 -5.24 8.71
CA ALA A 181 -3.80 -4.91 9.25
C ALA A 181 -3.87 -5.45 10.68
N VAL A 182 -4.08 -4.57 11.66
CA VAL A 182 -3.95 -4.92 13.07
C VAL A 182 -5.09 -4.35 13.92
N GLY A 183 -5.56 -5.14 14.88
CA GLY A 183 -6.54 -4.72 15.87
C GLY A 183 -5.94 -3.83 16.95
N MET A 184 -6.60 -2.72 17.26
CA MET A 184 -6.21 -1.77 18.29
C MET A 184 -7.18 -1.78 19.46
N GLY A 185 -6.65 -1.71 20.68
CA GLY A 185 -7.44 -1.55 21.89
C GLY A 185 -8.14 -0.19 21.98
N SER A 186 -7.60 0.84 21.32
CA SER A 186 -8.23 2.15 21.13
C SER A 186 -7.50 2.93 20.04
N LEU A 187 -8.18 3.87 19.39
CA LEU A 187 -7.60 4.87 18.50
C LEU A 187 -7.90 6.29 19.00
N PRO A 188 -7.13 7.32 18.58
CA PRO A 188 -7.44 8.71 18.90
C PRO A 188 -8.90 9.06 18.59
N PHE A 189 -9.54 9.82 19.49
CA PHE A 189 -10.95 10.23 19.38
C PHE A 189 -11.97 9.07 19.25
N ASN A 190 -11.58 7.84 19.60
CA ASN A 190 -12.36 6.62 19.42
C ASN A 190 -12.74 6.33 17.96
N MET A 191 -11.95 6.78 16.98
CA MET A 191 -12.23 6.51 15.57
C MET A 191 -12.16 5.01 15.25
N THR A 192 -12.89 4.58 14.21
CA THR A 192 -13.00 3.15 13.87
C THR A 192 -11.77 2.60 13.16
N VAL A 193 -11.17 3.37 12.24
CA VAL A 193 -10.02 2.95 11.44
C VAL A 193 -9.03 4.09 11.33
N GLU A 194 -7.74 3.82 11.37
CA GLU A 194 -6.68 4.75 11.01
C GLU A 194 -5.72 4.05 10.04
N VAL A 195 -5.22 4.76 9.03
CA VAL A 195 -4.24 4.19 8.09
C VAL A 195 -3.11 5.18 7.85
N GLU A 196 -1.89 4.71 7.93
CA GLU A 196 -0.70 5.39 7.42
C GLU A 196 -0.16 4.68 6.18
N ALA A 197 0.56 5.41 5.34
CA ALA A 197 1.12 4.84 4.12
C ALA A 197 2.43 5.51 3.71
N ILE A 198 3.23 4.70 3.00
CA ILE A 198 4.46 5.13 2.35
C ILE A 198 4.25 4.98 0.84
N PHE A 199 4.57 6.05 0.12
CA PHE A 199 4.50 6.11 -1.34
C PHE A 199 5.88 6.35 -1.92
N GLN A 200 6.11 5.84 -3.12
CA GLN A 200 7.24 6.27 -3.94
C GLN A 200 6.74 7.34 -4.91
N LEU A 201 7.50 8.40 -5.09
CA LEU A 201 7.23 9.48 -6.04
C LEU A 201 7.99 9.27 -7.34
N CYS A 202 7.44 9.79 -8.42
CA CYS A 202 8.06 9.79 -9.73
C CYS A 202 9.07 10.91 -9.87
N ARG A 203 10.12 10.64 -10.65
CA ARG A 203 11.17 11.61 -10.99
C ARG A 203 10.76 12.42 -12.21
#